data_AF-A0A8T3ZT49-F1
#
_entry.id   AF-A0A8T3ZT49-F1
#
_cell.length_a   1.000
_cell.length_b   1.000
_cell.length_c   1.000
_cell.angle_alpha   90.00
_cell.angle_beta   90.00
_cell.angle_gamma   90.00
#
_symmetry.space_group_name_H-M   'P 1'
#
loop_
_entity.id
_entity.type
_entity.pdbx_description
1 polymer ?
#
loop_
_entity_poly.entity_id
_entity_poly.type
_entity_poly.pdbx_seq_one_letter_code
_entity_poly.pdbx_strand_id
1 'polypeptide(L)'
;MKYPLLDANWGTICTLLEMIAPDGKVRETNCVNVKNAFRIIQSVPSKKAEPFKQWLAQLGHERIEEIENPELAQNRVKQYYEMKGYPKEWIDKQQKITN
;
A
#
# COMPACT_ATOMS: atom_id res chain seq x y z
N MET A 1 1.02 2.57 26.20
CA MET A 1 -0.10 2.79 25.24
C MET A 1 -1.01 1.56 25.32
N LYS A 2 -2.17 1.53 24.64
CA LYS A 2 -3.15 0.42 24.78
C LYS A 2 -2.82 -0.84 23.94
N TYR A 3 -1.67 -0.90 23.26
CA TYR A 3 -1.40 -1.92 22.24
C TYR A 3 0.04 -2.48 22.33
N PRO A 4 0.24 -3.64 22.96
CA PRO A 4 1.57 -4.17 23.29
C PRO A 4 2.54 -4.31 22.10
N LEU A 5 2.02 -4.71 20.93
CA LEU A 5 2.82 -4.87 19.70
C LEU A 5 3.27 -3.55 19.09
N LEU A 6 2.44 -2.51 19.25
CA LEU A 6 2.74 -1.17 18.78
C LEU A 6 3.73 -0.50 19.73
N ASP A 7 3.54 -0.69 21.04
CA ASP A 7 4.44 -0.19 22.09
C ASP A 7 5.86 -0.76 21.95
N ALA A 8 5.98 -2.04 21.58
CA ALA A 8 7.28 -2.70 21.40
C ALA A 8 8.06 -2.25 20.15
N ASN A 9 7.37 -1.73 19.11
CA ASN A 9 7.99 -1.47 17.80
C ASN A 9 7.83 -0.02 17.32
N TRP A 10 7.35 0.88 18.18
CA TRP A 10 7.00 2.25 17.80
C TRP A 10 8.12 2.98 17.08
N GLY A 11 9.35 2.99 17.63
CA GLY A 11 10.50 3.66 17.00
C GLY A 11 11.07 2.99 15.75
N THR A 12 10.77 1.70 15.53
CA THR A 12 11.25 0.94 14.36
C THR A 12 10.27 1.05 13.18
N ILE A 13 8.98 1.11 13.47
CA ILE A 13 7.92 1.19 12.47
C ILE A 13 7.60 2.65 12.14
N CYS A 14 7.51 3.50 13.18
CA CYS A 14 7.31 4.95 13.11
C CYS A 14 8.63 5.67 13.45
N THR A 15 9.41 5.99 12.43
CA THR A 15 10.66 6.74 12.62
C THR A 15 10.37 8.22 12.76
N LEU A 16 11.08 8.89 13.66
CA LEU A 16 11.04 10.35 13.76
C LEU A 16 11.75 10.95 12.55
N LEU A 17 11.06 11.88 11.87
CA LEU A 17 11.61 12.65 10.77
C LEU A 17 11.44 14.14 11.07
N GLU A 18 12.48 14.92 10.85
CA GLU A 18 12.41 16.36 10.96
C GLU A 18 11.50 16.93 9.86
N MET A 19 10.46 17.65 10.28
CA MET A 19 9.50 18.28 9.38
C MET A 19 9.24 19.72 9.80
N ILE A 20 9.03 20.59 8.82
CA ILE A 20 8.61 21.97 9.07
C ILE A 20 7.14 21.96 9.46
N ALA A 21 6.85 22.42 10.68
CA ALA A 21 5.49 22.57 11.17
C ALA A 21 4.82 23.84 10.60
N PRO A 22 3.48 23.99 10.72
CA PRO A 22 2.76 25.15 10.19
C PRO A 22 3.22 26.51 10.75
N ASP A 23 3.87 26.52 11.92
CA ASP A 23 4.47 27.70 12.56
C ASP A 23 5.90 28.00 12.09
N GLY A 24 6.40 27.28 11.07
CA GLY A 24 7.73 27.45 10.49
C GLY A 24 8.88 26.82 11.31
N LYS A 25 8.58 26.17 12.44
CA LYS A 25 9.60 25.52 13.27
C LYS A 25 9.81 24.07 12.83
N VAL A 26 11.07 23.62 12.84
CA VAL A 26 11.41 22.21 12.61
C VAL A 26 11.08 21.39 13.86
N ARG A 27 10.34 20.29 13.68
CA ARG A 27 10.03 19.34 14.75
C ARG A 27 10.17 17.92 14.25
N GLU A 28 10.58 17.04 15.15
CA GLU A 28 10.52 15.60 14.92
C GLU A 28 9.07 15.13 14.90
N THR A 29 8.66 14.51 13.80
CA THR A 29 7.31 13.98 13.59
C THR A 29 7.39 12.49 13.35
N ASN A 30 6.48 11.73 13.96
CA ASN A 30 6.39 10.29 13.70
C ASN A 30 5.92 10.07 12.26
N CYS A 31 6.80 9.48 11.44
CA CYS A 31 6.54 9.18 10.05
C CYS A 31 6.64 7.68 9.79
N VAL A 32 5.84 7.21 8.84
CA VAL A 32 5.83 5.80 8.41
C VAL A 32 5.79 5.76 6.89
N ASN A 33 6.50 4.79 6.31
CA ASN A 33 6.26 4.43 4.92
C ASN A 33 4.98 3.58 4.79
N VAL A 34 4.52 3.36 3.57
CA VAL A 34 3.28 2.62 3.28
C VAL A 34 3.28 1.20 3.86
N LYS A 35 4.40 0.48 3.74
CA LYS A 35 4.54 -0.89 4.27
C LYS A 35 4.38 -0.92 5.79
N ASN A 36 5.02 0.02 6.48
CA ASN A 36 4.95 0.16 7.93
C ASN A 36 3.56 0.60 8.40
N ALA A 37 2.88 1.48 7.65
CA ALA A 37 1.49 1.84 7.91
C ALA A 37 0.56 0.61 7.86
N PHE A 38 0.71 -0.27 6.86
CA PHE A 38 -0.07 -1.51 6.80
C PHE A 38 0.24 -2.47 7.94
N ARG A 39 1.51 -2.55 8.39
CA ARG A 39 1.88 -3.34 9.57
C ARG A 39 1.21 -2.84 10.84
N ILE A 40 1.13 -1.52 11.03
CA ILE A 40 0.37 -0.93 12.15
C ILE A 40 -1.09 -1.35 12.06
N ILE A 41 -1.73 -1.17 10.91
CA ILE A 41 -3.14 -1.54 10.70
C ILE A 41 -3.41 -3.01 11.05
N GLN A 42 -2.52 -3.93 10.65
CA GLN A 42 -2.62 -5.35 10.98
C GLN A 42 -2.57 -5.61 12.50
N SER A 43 -1.74 -4.87 13.23
CA SER A 43 -1.55 -5.03 14.69
C SER A 43 -2.70 -4.49 15.55
N VAL A 44 -3.57 -3.62 15.02
CA VAL A 44 -4.63 -2.98 15.80
C VAL A 44 -5.77 -3.97 16.11
N PRO A 45 -6.07 -4.29 17.38
CA PRO A 45 -7.15 -5.21 17.77
C PRO A 45 -8.48 -4.46 17.91
N SER A 46 -8.94 -3.83 16.83
CA SER A 46 -10.19 -3.07 16.78
C SER A 46 -11.06 -3.52 15.63
N LYS A 47 -12.37 -3.65 15.87
CA LYS A 47 -13.36 -3.90 14.80
C LYS A 47 -13.32 -2.83 13.71
N LYS A 48 -12.87 -1.60 14.04
CA LYS A 48 -12.70 -0.52 13.06
C LYS A 48 -11.55 -0.77 12.07
N ALA A 49 -10.56 -1.57 12.45
CA ALA A 49 -9.45 -1.92 11.56
C ALA A 49 -9.79 -3.11 10.65
N GLU A 50 -10.84 -3.87 10.98
CA GLU A 50 -11.21 -5.10 10.27
C GLU A 50 -11.48 -4.89 8.76
N PRO A 51 -12.20 -3.83 8.31
CA PRO A 51 -12.38 -3.59 6.89
C PRO A 51 -11.06 -3.44 6.12
N PHE A 52 -10.07 -2.80 6.74
CA PHE A 52 -8.74 -2.65 6.13
C PHE A 52 -7.98 -3.97 6.08
N LYS A 53 -8.13 -4.84 7.09
CA LYS A 53 -7.50 -6.16 7.11
C LYS A 53 -8.10 -7.08 6.05
N GLN A 54 -9.42 -7.06 5.89
CA GLN A 54 -10.12 -7.80 4.83
C GLN A 54 -9.69 -7.32 3.45
N TRP A 55 -9.61 -6.00 3.25
CA TRP A 55 -9.10 -5.42 2.01
C TRP A 55 -7.65 -5.85 1.71
N LEU A 56 -6.77 -5.83 2.71
CA LEU A 56 -5.39 -6.33 2.57
C LEU A 56 -5.33 -7.82 2.26
N ALA A 57 -6.20 -8.64 2.86
CA ALA A 57 -6.29 -10.07 2.59
C ALA A 57 -6.74 -10.35 1.15
N GLN A 58 -7.77 -9.64 0.69
CA GLN A 58 -8.25 -9.71 -0.69
C GLN A 58 -7.14 -9.32 -1.68
N LEU A 59 -6.47 -8.19 -1.43
CA LEU A 59 -5.36 -7.75 -2.28
C LEU A 59 -4.22 -8.76 -2.30
N GLY A 60 -3.89 -9.36 -1.16
CA GLY A 60 -2.86 -10.41 -1.06
C GLY A 60 -3.22 -11.65 -1.88
N HIS A 61 -4.49 -12.08 -1.81
CA HIS A 61 -4.99 -13.20 -2.61
C HIS A 61 -4.91 -12.92 -4.10
N GLU A 62 -5.39 -11.76 -4.57
CA GLU A 62 -5.31 -11.35 -5.98
C GLU A 62 -3.87 -11.36 -6.51
N ARG A 63 -2.88 -10.95 -5.69
CA ARG A 63 -1.46 -11.01 -6.12
C ARG A 63 -0.94 -12.43 -6.26
N ILE A 64 -1.40 -13.35 -5.41
CA ILE A 64 -1.02 -14.76 -5.52
C ILE A 64 -1.61 -15.34 -6.80
N GLU A 65 -2.89 -15.09 -7.08
CA GLU A 65 -3.55 -15.54 -8.31
C GLU A 65 -2.86 -14.99 -9.58
N GLU A 66 -2.40 -13.74 -9.55
CA GLU A 66 -1.66 -13.14 -10.66
C GLU A 66 -0.25 -13.72 -10.87
N ILE A 67 0.39 -14.18 -9.80
CA ILE A 67 1.68 -14.87 -9.89
C ILE A 67 1.48 -16.26 -10.49
N GLU A 68 0.39 -16.93 -10.13
CA GLU A 68 0.02 -18.25 -10.66
C GLU A 68 -0.47 -18.17 -12.12
N ASN A 69 -1.19 -17.11 -12.48
CA ASN A 69 -1.69 -16.86 -13.83
C ASN A 69 -1.26 -15.46 -14.34
N PRO A 70 -0.11 -15.37 -15.05
CA PRO A 70 0.40 -14.12 -15.60
C PRO A 70 -0.56 -13.39 -16.55
N GLU A 71 -1.50 -14.08 -17.20
CA GLU A 71 -2.50 -13.43 -18.07
C GLU A 71 -3.47 -12.53 -17.27
N LEU A 72 -3.80 -12.91 -16.03
CA LEU A 72 -4.61 -12.08 -15.13
C LEU A 72 -3.89 -10.77 -14.82
N ALA A 73 -2.59 -10.82 -14.58
CA ALA A 73 -1.78 -9.64 -14.33
C ALA A 73 -1.77 -8.69 -15.54
N GLN A 74 -1.62 -9.24 -16.76
CA GLN A 74 -1.66 -8.46 -18.00
C GLN A 74 -3.01 -7.77 -18.21
N ASN A 75 -4.11 -8.49 -17.97
CA ASN A 75 -5.46 -7.95 -18.09
C ASN A 75 -5.72 -6.83 -17.09
N ARG A 76 -5.27 -6.98 -15.83
CA ARG A 76 -5.41 -5.92 -14.84
C ARG A 76 -4.64 -4.67 -15.20
N VAL A 77 -3.41 -4.80 -15.72
CA VAL A 77 -2.62 -3.65 -16.17
C VAL A 77 -3.34 -2.90 -17.29
N LYS A 78 -3.94 -3.62 -18.24
CA LYS A 78 -4.75 -3.01 -19.31
C LYS A 78 -5.93 -2.23 -18.74
N GLN A 79 -6.74 -2.85 -17.89
CA GLN A 79 -7.88 -2.20 -17.25
C GLN A 79 -7.46 -0.96 -16.45
N TYR A 80 -6.32 -1.03 -15.75
CA TYR A 80 -5.80 0.09 -14.98
C TYR A 80 -5.43 1.30 -15.86
N TYR A 81 -4.79 1.06 -17.01
CA TYR A 81 -4.49 2.14 -17.95
C TYR A 81 -5.74 2.69 -18.64
N GLU A 82 -6.73 1.84 -18.94
CA GLU A 82 -8.03 2.30 -19.47
C GLU A 82 -8.74 3.21 -18.44
N MET A 83 -8.75 2.84 -17.16
CA MET A 83 -9.33 3.67 -16.09
C MET A 83 -8.60 5.01 -15.90
N LYS A 84 -7.30 5.06 -16.18
CA LYS A 84 -6.52 6.30 -16.19
C LYS A 84 -6.73 7.15 -17.45
N GLY A 85 -7.49 6.66 -18.42
CA GLY A 85 -7.80 7.39 -19.66
C GLY A 85 -6.72 7.31 -20.73
N TYR A 86 -5.82 6.31 -20.68
CA TYR A 86 -4.82 6.13 -21.74
C TYR A 86 -5.47 5.58 -23.03
N PRO A 87 -5.00 6.00 -24.22
CA PRO A 87 -5.49 5.47 -25.49
C PRO A 87 -5.21 3.98 -25.65
N LYS A 88 -6.18 3.21 -26.18
CA LYS A 88 -6.04 1.76 -26.39
C LYS A 88 -4.80 1.39 -27.22
N GLU A 89 -4.52 2.14 -28.28
CA GLU A 89 -3.34 1.92 -29.13
C GLU A 89 -2.02 2.04 -28.36
N TRP A 90 -1.95 2.97 -27.40
CA TRP A 90 -0.78 3.14 -26.53
C TRP A 90 -0.64 1.96 -25.56
N ILE A 91 -1.75 1.49 -24.99
CA ILE A 91 -1.79 0.35 -24.07
C ILE A 91 -1.37 -0.94 -24.78
N ASP A 92 -1.91 -1.20 -25.96
CA ASP A 92 -1.59 -2.39 -26.75
C ASP A 92 -0.12 -2.37 -27.22
N LYS A 93 0.45 -1.17 -27.45
CA LYS A 93 1.89 -1.02 -27.74
C LYS A 93 2.78 -1.41 -26.55
N GLN A 94 2.37 -1.12 -25.31
CA GLN A 94 3.12 -1.55 -24.11
C GLN A 94 3.11 -3.08 -23.96
N GLN A 95 2.02 -3.75 -24.33
CA GLN A 95 1.91 -5.20 -24.25
C GLN A 95 2.83 -5.91 -25.27
N LYS A 96 2.95 -5.37 -26.49
CA LYS A 96 3.80 -5.96 -27.56
C LYS A 96 5.30 -5.95 -27.27
N ILE A 97 5.78 -5.11 -26.35
CA ILE A 97 7.22 -5.04 -25.99
C ILE A 97 7.63 -6.20 -25.07
N THR A 98 6.66 -6.88 -24.43
CA THR A 98 6.90 -7.87 -23.38
C THR A 98 6.79 -9.32 -23.87
N ASN A 99 6.46 -9.56 -25.15
CA ASN A 99 6.47 -10.87 -25.82
C ASN A 99 7.69 -11.02 -26.72
#